data_AF-A0A097EYW6-F1
#
_entry.id   AF-A0A097EYW6-F1
#
_cell.length_a   1.000
_cell.length_b   1.000
_cell.length_c   1.000
_cell.angle_alpha   90.00
_cell.angle_beta   90.00
_cell.angle_gamma   90.00
#
_symmetry.space_group_name_H-M   'P 1'
#
loop_
_entity.id
_entity.type
_entity.pdbx_description
1 polymer ?
#
loop_
_entity_poly.entity_id
_entity_poly.type
_entity_poly.pdbx_seq_one_letter_code
_entity_poly.pdbx_strand_id
1 'polypeptide(L)'
;SVLIWFLSKGGVLILTTWLSQAAIEEQTSVLLLILKVLCHLPLHKASPENMSAILQSVNGLRFYRTSDISNRAKGLLSRWTKLFAKIQAMKKQNRNISQID
;
A
#
# COMPACT_ATOMS: atom_id res chain seq x y z
N SER A 1 -4.16 -17.91 2.89
CA SER A 1 -3.01 -17.25 3.56
C SER A 1 -3.54 -16.22 4.53
N VAL A 2 -2.99 -16.18 5.76
CA VAL A 2 -3.39 -15.25 6.84
C VAL A 2 -3.36 -13.78 6.41
N LEU A 3 -2.44 -13.40 5.51
CA LEU A 3 -2.35 -12.03 5.01
C LEU A 3 -3.56 -11.64 4.15
N ILE A 4 -4.06 -12.54 3.30
CA ILE A 4 -5.25 -12.27 2.49
C ILE A 4 -6.49 -12.18 3.38
N TRP A 5 -6.58 -13.04 4.40
CA TRP A 5 -7.64 -12.97 5.39
C TRP A 5 -7.62 -11.63 6.14
N PHE A 6 -6.44 -11.18 6.58
CA PHE A 6 -6.24 -9.88 7.21
C PHE A 6 -6.72 -8.73 6.30
N LEU A 7 -6.38 -8.76 5.01
CA LEU A 7 -6.89 -7.77 4.04
C LEU A 7 -8.42 -7.79 3.94
N SER A 8 -9.03 -8.99 3.91
CA SER A 8 -10.48 -9.16 3.78
C SER A 8 -11.29 -8.76 5.02
N LYS A 9 -10.63 -8.70 6.19
CA LYS A 9 -11.26 -8.37 7.48
C LYS A 9 -11.04 -6.91 7.91
N GLY A 10 -10.70 -6.03 6.97
CA GLY A 10 -10.50 -4.61 7.26
C GLY A 10 -9.14 -4.27 7.87
N GLY A 11 -8.17 -5.19 7.85
CA GLY A 11 -6.84 -4.94 8.39
C GLY A 11 -6.11 -3.76 7.73
N VAL A 12 -6.38 -3.49 6.45
CA VAL A 12 -5.82 -2.30 5.76
C VAL A 12 -6.39 -1.01 6.33
N LEU A 13 -7.66 -0.99 6.68
CA LEU A 13 -8.30 0.18 7.28
C LEU A 13 -7.66 0.49 8.64
N ILE A 14 -7.47 -0.53 9.48
CA ILE A 14 -6.80 -0.39 10.79
C ILE A 14 -5.39 0.17 10.61
N LEU A 15 -4.61 -0.38 9.67
CA LEU A 15 -3.26 0.14 9.38
C LEU A 15 -3.29 1.58 8.87
N THR A 16 -4.28 1.94 8.05
CA THR A 16 -4.44 3.32 7.57
C THR A 16 -4.73 4.28 8.72
N THR A 17 -5.65 3.91 9.61
CA THR A 17 -5.99 4.70 10.81
C THR A 17 -4.77 4.87 11.71
N TRP A 18 -4.05 3.78 12.03
CA TRP A 18 -2.86 3.86 12.86
C TRP A 18 -1.73 4.65 12.21
N LEU A 19 -1.56 4.56 10.88
CA LEU A 19 -0.54 5.33 10.16
C LEU A 19 -0.81 6.83 10.25
N SER A 20 -2.07 7.23 10.05
CA SER A 20 -2.47 8.64 10.16
C SER A 20 -2.35 9.15 11.60
N GLN A 21 -2.79 8.37 12.59
CA GLN A 21 -2.69 8.75 13.99
C GLN A 21 -1.22 8.88 14.45
N ALA A 22 -0.38 7.90 14.10
CA ALA A 22 1.05 7.93 14.42
C ALA A 22 1.77 9.10 13.73
N ALA A 23 1.28 9.56 12.57
CA ALA A 23 1.82 10.75 11.91
C ALA A 23 1.53 12.02 12.70
N ILE A 24 0.30 12.16 13.21
CA ILE A 24 -0.17 13.29 14.03
C ILE A 24 0.55 13.31 15.39
N GLU A 25 0.66 12.16 16.03
CA GLU A 25 1.29 12.00 17.35
C GLU A 25 2.81 11.90 17.30
N GLU A 26 3.41 12.04 16.11
CA GLU A 26 4.85 11.94 15.89
C GLU A 26 5.50 10.63 16.37
N GLN A 27 4.73 9.53 16.38
CA GLN A 27 5.19 8.20 16.79
C GLN A 27 6.02 7.54 15.69
N THR A 28 7.28 7.97 15.54
CA THR A 28 8.18 7.53 14.47
C THR A 28 8.41 6.02 14.43
N SER A 29 8.55 5.36 15.58
CA SER A 29 8.70 3.89 15.66
C SER A 29 7.49 3.14 15.08
N VAL A 30 6.28 3.64 15.34
CA VAL A 30 5.03 3.06 14.81
C VAL A 30 4.93 3.30 13.31
N LEU A 31 5.24 4.51 12.83
CA LEU A 31 5.29 4.82 11.40
C LEU A 31 6.24 3.88 10.65
N LEU A 32 7.45 3.66 11.17
CA LEU A 32 8.44 2.77 10.57
C LEU A 32 7.97 1.32 10.54
N LEU A 33 7.35 0.85 11.63
CA LEU A 33 6.82 -0.51 11.71
C LEU A 33 5.69 -0.72 10.69
N ILE A 34 4.74 0.21 10.60
CA ILE A 34 3.63 0.13 9.64
C ILE A 34 4.15 0.17 8.21
N LEU A 35 5.07 1.08 7.87
CA LEU A 35 5.69 1.14 6.55
C LEU A 35 6.39 -0.18 6.19
N LYS A 36 7.06 -0.83 7.15
CA LYS A 36 7.65 -2.16 6.98
C LYS A 36 6.59 -3.23 6.70
N VAL A 37 5.50 -3.26 7.46
CA VAL A 37 4.38 -4.20 7.28
C VAL A 37 3.75 -4.03 5.88
N LEU A 38 3.50 -2.79 5.46
CA LEU A 38 2.95 -2.47 4.13
C LEU A 38 3.85 -2.92 2.97
N CYS A 39 5.16 -3.02 3.22
CA CYS A 39 6.14 -3.50 2.25
C CYS A 39 5.94 -4.99 1.87
N HIS A 40 5.31 -5.77 2.76
CA HIS A 40 5.11 -7.22 2.66
C HIS A 40 3.64 -7.63 2.44
N LEU A 41 2.69 -6.72 2.61
CA LEU A 41 1.27 -7.01 2.40
C LEU A 41 0.94 -7.13 0.90
N PRO A 42 0.13 -8.14 0.48
CA PRO A 42 -0.30 -8.30 -0.89
C PRO A 42 -1.43 -7.32 -1.24
N LEU A 43 -1.17 -6.01 -1.14
CA LEU A 43 -2.19 -4.95 -1.23
C LEU A 43 -2.94 -4.91 -2.57
N HIS A 44 -2.37 -5.47 -3.63
CA HIS A 44 -3.08 -5.67 -4.91
C HIS A 44 -4.30 -6.61 -4.81
N LYS A 45 -4.47 -7.32 -3.68
CA LYS A 45 -5.64 -8.14 -3.35
C LYS A 45 -6.60 -7.45 -2.37
N ALA A 46 -6.29 -6.25 -1.90
CA ALA A 46 -7.20 -5.46 -1.09
C ALA A 46 -8.34 -4.88 -1.93
N SER A 47 -9.45 -4.48 -1.30
CA SER A 47 -10.50 -3.75 -1.99
C SER A 47 -9.99 -2.39 -2.50
N PRO A 48 -10.53 -1.86 -3.62
CA PRO A 48 -10.08 -0.58 -4.21
C PRO A 48 -10.16 0.61 -3.24
N GLU A 49 -11.17 0.64 -2.36
CA GLU A 49 -11.34 1.66 -1.31
C GLU A 49 -10.17 1.65 -0.33
N ASN A 50 -9.79 0.46 0.16
CA ASN A 50 -8.73 0.24 1.14
C ASN A 50 -7.37 0.56 0.51
N MET A 51 -7.20 0.18 -0.75
CA MET A 51 -6.02 0.52 -1.54
C MET A 51 -5.85 2.04 -1.70
N SER A 52 -6.94 2.75 -1.99
CA SER A 52 -6.91 4.21 -2.16
C SER A 52 -6.60 4.92 -0.83
N ALA A 53 -7.25 4.49 0.26
CA ALA A 53 -7.04 5.04 1.59
C ALA A 53 -5.59 4.89 2.05
N ILE A 54 -5.00 3.69 1.91
CA ILE A 54 -3.61 3.47 2.30
C ILE A 54 -2.62 4.21 1.39
N LEU A 55 -2.90 4.30 0.08
CA LEU A 55 -2.08 5.09 -0.84
C LEU A 55 -2.06 6.55 -0.47
N GLN A 56 -3.22 7.14 -0.16
CA GLN A 56 -3.32 8.53 0.25
C GLN A 56 -2.54 8.80 1.54
N SER A 57 -2.70 7.93 2.54
CA SER A 57 -1.98 8.07 3.82
C SER A 57 -0.46 7.97 3.63
N VAL A 58 0.03 6.97 2.89
CA VAL A 58 1.47 6.85 2.57
C VAL A 58 1.98 8.00 1.71
N ASN A 59 1.17 8.51 0.78
CA ASN A 59 1.53 9.68 -0.03
C ASN A 59 1.70 10.94 0.82
N GLY A 60 0.92 11.12 1.89
CA GLY A 60 1.13 12.20 2.85
C GLY A 60 2.51 12.15 3.52
N LEU A 61 3.02 10.95 3.80
CA LEU A 61 4.32 10.75 4.43
C LEU A 61 5.53 11.06 3.53
N ARG A 62 5.34 11.30 2.23
CA ARG A 62 6.46 11.66 1.32
C ARG A 62 7.15 12.97 1.69
N PHE A 63 6.48 13.81 2.48
CA PHE A 63 6.98 15.08 3.00
C PHE A 63 7.17 15.07 4.53
N TYR A 64 7.17 13.89 5.14
CA TYR A 64 7.37 13.78 6.58
C TYR A 64 8.75 14.31 6.98
N ARG A 65 8.80 15.07 8.08
CA ARG A 65 10.01 15.77 8.57
C ARG A 65 11.22 14.85 8.76
N THR A 66 10.97 13.62 9.20
CA THR A 66 12.02 12.62 9.38
C THR A 66 12.34 11.98 8.04
N SER A 67 13.58 12.18 7.55
CA SER A 67 14.02 11.75 6.22
C SER A 67 13.90 10.23 6.00
N ASP A 68 14.19 9.41 7.01
CA ASP A 68 14.05 7.95 6.88
C ASP A 68 12.59 7.54 6.58
N ILE A 69 11.62 8.16 7.25
CA ILE A 69 10.19 7.89 7.03
C ILE A 69 9.77 8.33 5.62
N SER A 70 10.14 9.54 5.21
CA SER A 70 9.77 10.05 3.88
C SER A 70 10.43 9.27 2.76
N ASN A 71 11.68 8.82 2.93
CA ASN A 71 12.38 7.96 1.96
C ASN A 71 11.72 6.58 1.84
N ARG A 72 11.33 5.96 2.96
CA ARG A 72 10.60 4.69 2.96
C ARG A 72 9.23 4.81 2.29
N ALA A 73 8.50 5.88 2.57
CA ALA A 73 7.21 6.15 1.92
C ALA A 73 7.37 6.30 0.40
N LYS A 74 8.33 7.10 -0.07
CA LYS A 74 8.66 7.24 -1.51
C LYS A 74 9.03 5.90 -2.14
N GLY A 75 9.86 5.11 -1.47
CA GLY A 75 10.26 3.78 -1.92
C GLY A 75 9.06 2.83 -2.06
N LEU A 76 8.16 2.83 -1.08
CA LEU A 76 6.95 2.01 -1.08
C LEU A 76 6.00 2.40 -2.23
N LEU A 77 5.77 3.70 -2.43
CA LEU A 77 4.96 4.22 -3.54
C LEU A 77 5.54 3.78 -4.89
N SER A 78 6.85 3.91 -5.09
CA SER A 78 7.52 3.46 -6.32
C SER A 78 7.33 1.97 -6.58
N ARG A 79 7.45 1.13 -5.54
CA ARG A 79 7.22 -0.33 -5.65
C ARG A 79 5.78 -0.63 -6.05
N TRP A 80 4.81 0.05 -5.46
CA TRP A 80 3.40 -0.12 -5.79
C TRP A 80 3.06 0.35 -7.19
N THR A 81 3.57 1.49 -7.64
CA THR A 81 3.40 1.95 -9.03
C THR A 81 3.87 0.88 -10.02
N LYS A 82 5.07 0.32 -9.82
CA LYS A 82 5.60 -0.76 -10.67
C LYS A 82 4.74 -2.01 -10.62
N LEU A 83 4.27 -2.40 -9.44
CA LEU A 83 3.41 -3.57 -9.25
C LEU A 83 2.07 -3.41 -10.00
N PHE A 84 1.42 -2.27 -9.86
CA PHE A 84 0.12 -2.02 -10.50
C PHE A 84 0.24 -1.93 -12.01
N ALA A 85 1.28 -1.28 -12.53
CA ALA A 85 1.57 -1.26 -13.96
C ALA A 85 1.73 -2.70 -14.51
N LYS A 86 2.47 -3.55 -13.80
CA LYS A 86 2.65 -4.96 -14.17
C LYS A 86 1.33 -5.74 -14.18
N ILE A 87 0.50 -5.59 -13.15
CA ILE A 87 -0.81 -6.26 -13.06
C ILE A 87 -1.74 -5.79 -14.17
N GLN A 88 -1.74 -4.49 -14.48
CA GLN A 88 -2.55 -3.94 -15.56
C GLN A 88 -2.11 -4.47 -16.93
N ALA A 89 -0.79 -4.56 -17.17
CA ALA A 89 -0.24 -5.12 -18.40
C ALA A 89 -0.64 -6.60 -18.58
N MET A 90 -0.55 -7.40 -17.52
CA MET A 90 -0.99 -8.82 -17.54
C MET A 90 -2.48 -8.95 -17.83
N LYS A 91 -3.33 -8.12 -17.19
CA LYS A 91 -4.78 -8.11 -17.46
C LYS A 91 -5.09 -7.76 -18.91
N LYS A 92 -4.36 -6.82 -19.51
CA LYS A 92 -4.51 -6.45 -20.93
C LYS A 92 -4.12 -7.62 -21.85
N GLN A 93 -3.02 -8.29 -21.58
CA GLN A 93 -2.59 -9.46 -22.34
C GLN A 93 -3.63 -10.60 -22.29
N ASN A 94 -4.15 -10.93 -21.11
CA ASN A 94 -5.17 -11.98 -20.99
C ASN A 94 -6.46 -11.65 -21.74
N ARG A 95 -6.90 -10.39 -21.73
CA ARG A 95 -8.06 -9.97 -22.53
C ARG A 95 -7.84 -10.16 -24.02
N ASN A 96 -6.66 -9.80 -24.51
CA ASN A 96 -6.33 -9.96 -25.92
C ASN A 96 -6.34 -11.44 -26.33
N ILE A 97 -5.84 -12.35 -25.49
CA ILE A 97 -5.88 -13.79 -25.74
C ILE A 97 -7.33 -14.29 -25.80
N SER A 98 -8.19 -13.91 -24.84
CA SER A 98 -9.60 -14.33 -24.81
C SER A 98 -10.48 -13.74 -25.94
N GLN A 99 -9.98 -12.79 -26.72
CA GLN A 99 -10.69 -12.26 -27.90
C GLN A 99 -10.24 -12.90 -29.22
N ILE A 100 -9.20 -13.75 -29.18
CA ILE A 100 -8.66 -14.46 -30.35
C ILE A 100 -9.22 -15.89 -30.43
N ASP A 101 -9.81 -16.39 -29.33
CA ASP A 101 -10.63 -17.62 -29.27
C ASP A 101 -12.12 -17.30 -29.49
#